data_AF-F8F432-F1
#
_entry.id   AF-F8F432-F1
#
_cell.length_a   1.000
_cell.length_b   1.000
_cell.length_c   1.000
_cell.angle_alpha   90.00
_cell.angle_beta   90.00
_cell.angle_gamma   90.00
#
_symmetry.space_group_name_H-M   'P 1'
#
loop_
_entity.id
_entity.type
_entity.pdbx_description
1 polymer ?
#
loop_
_entity_poly.entity_id
_entity_poly.type
_entity_poly.pdbx_seq_one_letter_code
_entity_poly.pdbx_strand_id
1 'polypeptide(L)' 'MFQPEHLTEEINLLEDEHEKRFNFPANLMFAPDDPVLVAKRLRQALAEGVPWDTDKEWYESLPQWFREQYDKGEILI' A
#
# COMPACT_ATOMS: atom_id res chain seq x y z
N MET A 1 17.41 8.18 1.83
CA MET A 1 17.60 7.11 2.83
C MET A 1 18.07 5.87 2.08
N PHE A 2 19.07 5.14 2.58
CA PHE A 2 19.54 3.89 1.96
C PHE A 2 18.60 2.77 2.40
N GLN A 3 17.64 2.40 1.56
CA GLN A 3 16.93 1.13 1.73
C GLN A 3 17.88 0.01 1.26
N PRO A 4 18.09 -1.05 2.04
CA PRO A 4 18.98 -2.14 1.64
C PRO A 4 18.40 -2.86 0.41
N GLU A 5 19.22 -3.06 -0.63
CA GLU A 5 18.81 -3.57 -1.94
C GLU A 5 17.99 -4.88 -1.86
N HIS A 6 18.35 -5.77 -0.94
CA HIS A 6 17.64 -7.03 -0.70
C HIS A 6 16.18 -6.85 -0.25
N LEU A 7 15.85 -5.78 0.48
CA LEU A 7 14.46 -5.50 0.87
C LEU A 7 13.65 -5.01 -0.32
N THR A 8 14.26 -4.31 -1.27
CA THR A 8 13.59 -3.80 -2.47
C THR A 8 13.24 -4.94 -3.43
N GLU A 9 14.16 -5.89 -3.65
CA GLU A 9 13.88 -7.07 -4.48
C GLU A 9 12.76 -7.96 -3.90
N GLU A 10 12.77 -8.17 -2.59
CA GLU A 10 11.73 -8.94 -1.92
C GLU A 10 10.35 -8.29 -2.04
N ILE A 11 10.26 -6.97 -1.82
CA ILE A 11 9.00 -6.23 -1.93
C ILE A 11 8.43 -6.33 -3.35
N ASN A 12 9.27 -6.17 -4.37
CA ASN A 12 8.84 -6.30 -5.76
C ASN A 12 8.25 -7.69 -6.06
N LEU A 13 8.88 -8.75 -5.55
CA LEU A 13 8.37 -10.12 -5.72
C LEU A 13 7.03 -10.33 -5.00
N LEU A 14 6.88 -9.77 -3.80
CA LEU A 14 5.65 -9.86 -3.01
C LEU A 14 4.51 -9.02 -3.63
N GLU A 15 4.82 -7.86 -4.20
CA GLU A 15 3.87 -7.02 -4.94
C GLU A 15 3.38 -7.75 -6.19
N ASP A 16 4.29 -8.30 -7.00
CA ASP A 16 3.98 -9.11 -8.17
C ASP A 16 3.06 -10.30 -7.82
N GLU A 17 3.33 -10.99 -6.72
CA GLU A 17 2.51 -12.13 -6.27
C GLU A 17 1.13 -11.68 -5.79
N HIS A 18 1.07 -10.57 -5.06
CA HIS A 18 -0.18 -9.98 -4.59
C HIS A 18 -1.05 -9.55 -5.77
N GLU A 19 -0.49 -8.84 -6.75
CA GLU A 19 -1.22 -8.42 -7.95
C GLU A 19 -1.73 -9.64 -8.72
N LYS A 20 -0.90 -10.67 -8.93
CA LYS A 20 -1.32 -11.91 -9.61
C LYS A 20 -2.45 -12.64 -8.88
N ARG A 21 -2.42 -12.65 -7.55
CA ARG A 21 -3.38 -13.40 -6.73
C ARG A 21 -4.73 -12.68 -6.61
N PHE A 22 -4.71 -11.36 -6.49
CA PHE A 22 -5.90 -10.56 -6.22
C PHE A 22 -6.39 -9.75 -7.43
N ASN A 23 -5.62 -9.71 -8.52
CA ASN A 23 -5.83 -8.81 -9.67
C ASN A 23 -6.02 -7.36 -9.22
N PHE A 24 -5.27 -6.98 -8.18
CA PHE A 24 -5.34 -5.68 -7.51
C PHE A 24 -3.91 -5.32 -7.06
N PRO A 25 -3.31 -4.23 -7.56
CA PRO A 25 -1.95 -3.87 -7.20
C PRO A 25 -1.89 -3.25 -5.80
N ALA A 26 -0.87 -3.59 -5.01
CA ALA A 26 -0.55 -2.86 -3.79
C ALA A 26 0.22 -1.59 -4.17
N ASN A 27 -0.47 -0.47 -4.34
CA ASN A 27 0.15 0.80 -4.75
C ASN A 27 1.21 1.29 -3.74
N LEU A 28 2.49 1.07 -4.06
CA LEU A 28 3.61 1.41 -3.19
C LEU A 28 3.79 2.93 -2.99
N MET A 29 3.20 3.78 -3.84
CA MET A 29 3.23 5.24 -3.67
C MET A 29 2.51 5.70 -2.39
N PHE A 30 1.48 4.97 -1.99
CA PHE A 30 0.68 5.24 -0.78
C PHE A 30 1.05 4.34 0.39
N ALA A 31 2.03 3.45 0.20
CA ALA A 31 2.53 2.59 1.26
C ALA A 31 3.39 3.39 2.27
N PRO A 32 3.50 2.93 3.53
CA PRO A 32 4.41 3.53 4.50
C PRO A 32 5.87 3.51 4.02
N ASP A 33 6.66 4.55 4.35
CA ASP A 33 8.11 4.64 4.06
C ASP A 33 8.97 3.72 4.95
N ASP A 34 8.40 2.58 5.38
CA ASP A 34 9.07 1.51 6.12
C ASP A 34 9.00 0.22 5.29
N PRO A 35 10.08 -0.17 4.60
CA PRO A 35 10.09 -1.33 3.72
C PRO A 35 9.87 -2.65 4.48
N VAL A 36 10.25 -2.72 5.77
CA VAL A 36 10.00 -3.92 6.59
C VAL A 36 8.51 -4.07 6.86
N LEU A 37 7.84 -2.96 7.16
CA LEU A 37 6.39 -2.93 7.34
C LEU A 37 5.64 -3.28 6.06
N VAL A 38 6.06 -2.74 4.92
CA VAL A 38 5.51 -3.05 3.58
C VAL A 38 5.60 -4.55 3.30
N ALA A 39 6.79 -5.14 3.41
CA ALA A 39 6.99 -6.58 3.20
C ALA A 39 6.15 -7.43 4.16
N LYS A 40 5.99 -6.99 5.42
CA LYS A 40 5.13 -7.69 6.39
C LYS A 40 3.66 -7.67 5.97
N ARG A 41 3.15 -6.51 5.53
CA ARG A 41 1.74 -6.36 5.10
C ARG A 41 1.44 -7.17 3.84
N LEU A 42 2.32 -7.16 2.85
CA LEU A 42 2.17 -7.98 1.64
C LEU A 42 2.13 -9.48 1.97
N ARG A 43 3.06 -9.98 2.81
CA ARG A 43 3.04 -11.37 3.26
C ARG A 43 1.75 -11.72 4.01
N GLN A 44 1.26 -10.82 4.86
CA GLN A 44 0.02 -11.02 5.59
C GLN A 44 -1.19 -11.10 4.65
N ALA A 45 -1.30 -10.19 3.68
CA ALA A 45 -2.35 -10.19 2.67
C ALA A 45 -2.38 -11.51 1.87
N LEU A 46 -1.21 -11.95 1.40
CA LEU A 46 -1.05 -13.24 0.71
C LEU A 46 -1.43 -14.43 1.61
N ALA A 47 -1.06 -14.41 2.89
CA ALA A 47 -1.38 -15.49 3.82
C ALA A 47 -2.89 -15.56 4.14
N GLU A 48 -3.52 -14.42 4.40
CA GLU A 48 -4.93 -14.30 4.78
C GLU A 48 -5.87 -14.40 3.58
N GLY A 49 -5.36 -14.20 2.36
CA GLY A 49 -6.18 -14.18 1.15
C GLY A 49 -7.03 -12.90 1.05
N VAL A 50 -6.63 -11.82 1.73
CA VAL A 50 -7.28 -10.52 1.69
C VAL A 50 -6.31 -9.54 1.03
N PRO A 51 -6.68 -8.86 -0.06
CA PRO A 51 -5.80 -7.90 -0.69
C PRO A 51 -5.49 -6.75 0.28
N TRP A 52 -4.21 -6.42 0.39
CA TRP A 52 -3.82 -5.15 0.99
C TRP A 52 -4.13 -3.99 0.02
N ASP A 53 -5.04 -3.11 0.45
CA ASP A 53 -5.47 -1.91 -0.26
C ASP A 53 -4.78 -0.68 0.34
N THR A 54 -3.62 -0.33 -0.24
CA THR A 54 -2.80 0.79 0.21
C THR A 54 -3.46 2.14 -0.05
N ASP A 55 -4.22 2.26 -1.15
CA ASP A 55 -4.97 3.48 -1.48
C ASP A 55 -6.01 3.77 -0.38
N LYS A 56 -6.75 2.74 0.04
CA LYS A 56 -7.73 2.84 1.12
C LYS A 56 -7.08 3.15 2.47
N GLU A 57 -6.01 2.44 2.85
CA GLU A 57 -5.32 2.70 4.13
C GLU A 57 -4.77 4.14 4.17
N TRP A 58 -4.20 4.62 3.08
CA TRP A 58 -3.76 6.00 2.95
C TRP A 58 -4.93 6.97 3.12
N TYR A 59 -6.01 6.78 2.38
CA TYR A 59 -7.19 7.64 2.47
C TYR A 59 -7.77 7.67 3.90
N GLU A 60 -7.90 6.51 4.56
CA GLU A 60 -8.41 6.41 5.93
C GLU A 60 -7.48 7.05 6.98
N SER A 61 -6.18 7.12 6.71
CA SER A 61 -5.20 7.80 7.57
C SER A 61 -5.34 9.33 7.56
N LEU A 62 -6.02 9.90 6.56
CA LEU A 62 -6.15 11.34 6.40
C LEU A 62 -7.12 11.93 7.43
N PRO A 63 -6.86 13.19 7.87
CA PRO A 63 -7.79 13.92 8.70
C PRO A 63 -9.20 13.96 8.11
N GLN A 64 -10.23 13.90 8.97
CA GLN A 64 -11.62 13.89 8.54
C GLN A 64 -11.97 15.08 7.63
N TRP A 65 -11.50 16.29 7.97
CA TRP A 65 -11.75 17.48 7.16
C TRP A 65 -11.24 17.36 5.73
N PHE A 66 -10.12 16.64 5.53
CA PHE A 66 -9.53 16.45 4.22
C PHE A 66 -10.36 15.46 3.40
N ARG A 67 -10.72 14.31 4.00
CA ARG A 67 -11.58 13.30 3.37
C ARG A 67 -12.92 13.89 2.92
N GLU A 68 -13.56 14.68 3.79
CA GLU A 68 -14.85 15.31 3.47
C GLU A 68 -14.77 16.31 2.31
N GLN A 69 -13.64 17.01 2.14
CA GLN A 69 -13.45 17.95 1.03
C GLN A 69 -13.02 17.21 -0.25
N TYR A 70 -12.20 16.17 -0.12
CA TYR A 70 -11.81 15.30 -1.23
C TYR A 70 -13.03 14.58 -1.84
N ASP A 71 -13.92 14.02 -1.01
CA ASP A 71 -15.15 13.36 -1.47
C ASP A 71 -16.13 14.31 -2.17
N LYS A 72 -16.08 15.60 -1.82
CA LYS A 72 -16.85 16.66 -2.49
C LYS A 72 -16.21 17.12 -3.80
N GLY A 73 -15.00 16.65 -4.13
CA GLY A 73 -14.21 17.10 -5.27
C GLY A 73 -13.63 18.51 -5.10
N GLU A 74 -13.59 19.03 -3.87
CA GLU A 74 -13.06 20.37 -3.56
C GLU A 74 -11.52 20.39 -3.43
N ILE A 75 -10.90 19.22 -3.25
CA ILE A 75 -9.45 19.02 -3.26
C ILE A 75 -9.08 18.05 -4.39
N LEU A 76 -8.11 18.44 -5.23
CA LEU A 76 -7.47 17.57 -6.23
C LEU A 76 -6.02 17.32 -5.81
N ILE A 77 -5.54 16.09 -5.96
CA ILE A 77 -4.20 15.63 -5.57
C ILE A 77 -3.38 15.38 -6.84
#